data_AF-A0A392NUF1-F1
#
_entry.id   AF-A0A392NUF1-F1
#
_cell.length_a   1.000
_cell.length_b   1.000
_cell.length_c   1.000
_cell.angle_alpha   90.00
_cell.angle_beta   90.00
_cell.angle_gamma   90.00
#
_symmetry.space_group_name_H-M   'P 1'
#
loop_
_entity.id
_entity.type
_entity.pdbx_description
1 polymer ?
#
loop_
_entity_poly.entity_id
_entity_poly.type
_entity_poly.pdbx_seq_one_letter_code
_entity_poly.pdbx_strand_id
1 'polypeptide(L)' 'GQAEKEFKVEVEAIGKVRHKNLVRLVGYCAEGARRMLVYEYVENGNLEQWLHGNVGPVSPLTWDIRM' A
#
# COMPACT_ATOMS: atom_id res chain seq x y z
N GLY A 1 4.54 22.31 1.66
CA GLY A 1 3.13 21.98 1.99
C GLY A 1 3.08 20.63 2.70
N GLN A 2 1.95 20.29 3.32
CA GLN A 2 1.78 19.02 4.05
C GLN A 2 2.10 17.79 3.18
N ALA A 3 1.60 17.76 1.93
CA ALA A 3 1.86 16.67 0.98
C ALA A 3 3.36 16.44 0.69
N GLU A 4 4.17 17.51 0.63
CA GLU A 4 5.62 17.39 0.42
C GLU A 4 6.30 16.71 1.61
N LYS A 5 5.82 17.00 2.82
CA LYS A 5 6.34 16.41 4.04
C LYS A 5 6.00 14.92 4.10
N GLU A 6 4.76 14.56 3.79
CA GLU A 6 4.31 13.16 3.72
C GLU A 6 5.10 12.36 2.69
N PHE A 7 5.26 12.91 1.49
CA PHE A 7 6.07 12.29 0.43
C PHE A 7 7.51 12.00 0.89
N LYS A 8 8.17 12.99 1.51
CA LYS A 8 9.55 12.81 2.00
C LYS A 8 9.63 11.76 3.09
N VAL A 9 8.69 11.77 4.04
CA VAL A 9 8.62 10.76 5.10
C VAL A 9 8.48 9.37 4.50
N GLU A 10 7.61 9.19 3.51
CA GLU A 10 7.38 7.89 2.89
C GLU A 10 8.62 7.40 2.12
N VAL A 11 9.28 8.26 1.35
CA VAL A 11 10.55 7.93 0.66
C VAL A 11 11.66 7.59 1.65
N GLU A 12 11.81 8.34 2.73
CA GLU A 12 12.86 8.13 3.73
C GLU A 12 12.64 6.88 4.58
N ALA A 13 11.38 6.63 4.98
CA ALA A 13 11.01 5.52 5.85
C ALA A 13 10.84 4.21 5.05
N ILE A 14 9.98 4.21 4.03
CA ILE A 14 9.66 2.99 3.27
C ILE A 14 10.76 2.63 2.28
N GLY A 15 11.45 3.61 1.71
CA GLY A 15 12.55 3.35 0.77
C GLY A 15 13.71 2.54 1.36
N LYS A 16 13.87 2.52 2.69
CA LYS A 16 14.95 1.80 3.39
C LYS A 16 14.52 0.49 4.02
N VAL A 17 13.21 0.20 4.09
CA VAL A 17 12.70 -1.00 4.76
C VAL A 17 12.44 -2.09 3.72
N ARG A 18 12.99 -3.27 3.96
CA ARG A 18 12.70 -4.49 3.20
C ARG A 18 12.16 -5.54 4.13
N HIS A 19 10.87 -5.83 4.01
CA HIS A 19 10.21 -6.84 4.83
C HIS A 19 9.11 -7.52 4.02
N LYS A 20 8.90 -8.83 4.24
CA LYS A 20 7.93 -9.65 3.47
C LYS A 20 6.46 -9.17 3.57
N ASN A 21 6.13 -8.40 4.61
CA ASN A 21 4.78 -7.88 4.85
C ASN A 21 4.66 -6.38 4.54
N LEU A 22 5.64 -5.77 3.88
CA LEU A 22 5.60 -4.38 3.45
C LEU A 22 5.80 -4.31 1.95
N VAL A 23 4.91 -3.61 1.25
CA VAL A 23 5.01 -3.43 -0.20
C VAL A 23 6.26 -2.62 -0.49
N ARG A 24 7.11 -3.14 -1.37
CA ARG A 24 8.39 -2.51 -1.67
C ARG A 24 8.18 -1.26 -2.52
N LEU A 25 8.76 -0.14 -2.08
CA LEU A 25 8.95 1.02 -2.92
C LEU A 25 10.05 0.72 -3.95
N VAL A 26 9.70 0.74 -5.24
CA VAL A 26 10.62 0.52 -6.36
C VAL A 26 11.34 1.82 -6.72
N GLY A 27 10.66 2.96 -6.61
CA GLY A 27 11.22 4.27 -6.89
C GLY A 27 10.21 5.40 -6.67
N TYR A 28 10.61 6.62 -7.03
CA TYR A 28 9.76 7.80 -6.91
C TYR A 28 10.10 8.82 -8.00
N CYS A 29 9.18 9.74 -8.25
CA CYS A 29 9.41 10.93 -9.08
C CYS A 29 9.18 12.19 -8.24
N ALA A 30 10.15 13.10 -8.29
CA ALA A 30 10.11 14.41 -7.64
C ALA A 30 10.52 15.50 -8.65
N GLU A 31 9.65 15.77 -9.62
CA GLU A 31 9.89 16.74 -10.69
C GLU A 31 9.00 17.97 -10.51
N GLY A 32 9.59 19.15 -10.29
CA GLY A 32 8.85 20.39 -10.06
C GLY A 32 7.87 20.24 -8.89
N ALA A 33 6.58 20.41 -9.17
CA ALA A 33 5.49 20.22 -8.20
C ALA A 33 4.92 18.79 -8.15
N ARG A 34 5.37 17.89 -9.03
CA ARG A 34 4.86 16.51 -9.11
C ARG A 34 5.58 15.63 -8.09
N ARG A 35 4.81 14.80 -7.39
CA ARG A 35 5.27 13.80 -6.43
C ARG A 35 4.57 12.48 -6.72
N MET A 36 5.33 11.44 -7.06
CA MET A 36 4.80 10.12 -7.37
C MET A 36 5.64 9.04 -6.70
N LEU A 37 4.98 7.99 -6.21
CA LEU A 37 5.60 6.81 -5.63
C LEU A 37 5.30 5.61 -6.54
N VAL A 38 6.32 4.78 -6.75
CA VAL A 38 6.21 3.58 -7.59
C VAL A 38 6.43 2.37 -6.70
N TYR A 39 5.38 1.57 -6.52
CA TYR A 39 5.36 0.37 -5.70
C TYR A 39 5.36 -0.90 -6.56
N GLU A 40 5.75 -2.02 -5.95
CA GLU A 40 5.38 -3.33 -6.49
C GLU A 40 3.85 -3.46 -6.55
N TYR A 41 3.37 -4.09 -7.62
CA TYR A 41 1.94 -4.33 -7.78
C TYR A 41 1.46 -5.44 -6.86
N VAL A 42 0.27 -5.27 -6.28
CA VAL A 42 -0.38 -6.24 -5.40
C VAL A 42 -1.69 -6.68 -6.05
N GLU A 43 -1.71 -7.92 -6.54
CA GLU A 43 -2.75 -8.41 -7.46
C GLU A 43 -4.13 -8.65 -6.82
N ASN A 44 -4.21 -8.70 -5.49
CA ASN A 44 -5.43 -9.10 -4.76
C ASN A 44 -6.16 -7.93 -4.10
N GLY A 45 -5.84 -6.68 -4.43
CA GLY A 45 -6.49 -5.54 -3.78
C GLY A 45 -6.17 -5.44 -2.29
N ASN A 46 -7.06 -4.79 -1.52
CA ASN A 46 -6.82 -4.47 -0.11
C ASN A 46 -7.80 -5.19 0.83
N LEU A 47 -7.48 -5.20 2.13
CA LEU A 47 -8.27 -5.89 3.15
C LEU A 47 -9.72 -5.36 3.25
N GLU A 48 -9.94 -4.05 3.09
CA GLU A 48 -11.28 -3.46 3.13
C GLU A 48 -12.18 -4.05 2.04
N GLN A 49 -11.64 -4.25 0.83
CA GLN A 49 -12.36 -4.89 -0.27
C GLN A 49 -12.72 -6.35 0.05
N TRP A 50 -11.84 -7.09 0.71
CA TRP A 50 -12.13 -8.48 1.10
C TRP A 50 -13.10 -8.60 2.29
N LEU A 51 -13.13 -7.60 3.18
CA LEU A 51 -13.99 -7.59 4.36
C LEU A 51 -15.40 -7.04 4.07
N HIS A 52 -15.49 -6.01 3.23
CA HIS A 52 -16.71 -5.21 3.05
C HIS A 52 -17.12 -5.05 1.58
N GLY A 53 -16.27 -5.42 0.63
CA GLY A 53 -16.59 -5.40 -0.79
C GLY A 53 -17.51 -6.54 -1.20
N ASN A 54 -17.91 -6.53 -2.49
CA ASN A 54 -18.71 -7.60 -3.06
C ASN A 54 -17.82 -8.80 -3.41
N VAL A 55 -17.61 -9.67 -2.41
CA VAL A 55 -16.82 -10.91 -2.51
C VAL A 55 -17.67 -12.13 -2.90
N GLY A 56 -18.91 -11.91 -3.33
CA GLY A 56 -19.88 -12.97 -3.57
C GLY A 56 -20.59 -13.45 -2.29
N PRO A 57 -21.32 -14.57 -2.36
CA PRO A 57 -22.21 -15.01 -1.28
C PRO A 57 -21.48 -15.50 -0.02
N VAL A 58 -20.19 -15.81 -0.10
CA VAL A 58 -19.38 -16.27 1.03
C VAL A 58 -18.10 -15.43 1.07
N SER A 59 -17.84 -14.76 2.20
CA SER A 59 -16.57 -14.07 2.39
C SER A 59 -15.44 -15.09 2.55
N PRO A 60 -14.35 -14.97 1.78
CA PRO A 60 -13.19 -15.86 1.92
C PRO A 60 -12.38 -15.58 3.19
N LEU A 61 -12.61 -14.44 3.86
CA LEU A 61 -12.03 -14.13 5.17
C LEU A 61 -13.02 -14.51 6.29
N THR A 62 -13.16 -15.80 6.58
CA THR A 62 -13.97 -16.30 7.69
C THR A 62 -13.41 -15.86 9.05
N TRP A 63 -14.18 -15.98 10.14
CA TRP A 63 -13.70 -15.60 11.47
C TRP A 63 -12.50 -16.45 11.92
N ASP A 64 -12.47 -17.74 11.57
CA ASP A 64 -11.34 -18.63 11.87
C ASP A 64 -10.03 -18.22 11.18
N ILE A 65 -10.09 -17.48 10.06
CA ILE A 65 -8.89 -16.95 9.38
C ILE A 65 -8.42 -15.63 10.02
N ARG A 66 -9.32 -14.91 10.70
CA ARG A 66 -9.03 -13.60 11.33
C ARG A 66 -8.49 -13.72 12.76
N MET A 67 -8.79 -14.83 13.43
CA MET A 67 -8.36 -15.17 14.79
C MET A 67 -7.05 -15.96 14.78
#